data_AF-A0A3E0DQJ7-F1
#
_entry.id   AF-A0A3E0DQJ7-F1
#
_cell.length_a   1.000
_cell.length_b   1.000
_cell.length_c   1.000
_cell.angle_alpha   90.00
_cell.angle_beta   90.00
_cell.angle_gamma   90.00
#
_symmetry.space_group_name_H-M   'P 1'
#
loop_
_entity.id
_entity.type
_entity.pdbx_description
1 polymer ?
#
loop_
_entity_poly.entity_id
_entity_poly.type
_entity_poly.pdbx_seq_one_letter_code
_entity_poly.pdbx_strand_id
1 'polypeptide(L)'
;MRRANQEQMEAVVASYQSSGLTQREFCIQHSLKLPTFSYWYRKVCAKTESVTSGFTEVTSPVHSAGLEVIFPNGTIIRGIHDLSVIQQLIKW
;
A
#
# COMPACT_ATOMS: atom_id res chain seq x y z
N MET A 1 9.47 -32.12 15.55
CA MET A 1 9.21 -30.97 14.64
C MET A 1 8.07 -31.38 13.72
N ARG A 2 6.82 -30.92 13.94
CA ARG A 2 5.68 -31.27 13.07
C ARG A 2 5.85 -30.50 11.75
N ARG A 3 6.15 -31.21 10.65
CA ARG A 3 6.08 -30.62 9.31
C ARG A 3 4.60 -30.42 8.99
N ALA A 4 4.13 -29.18 8.93
CA ALA A 4 2.81 -28.89 8.38
C ALA A 4 2.81 -29.32 6.91
N ASN A 5 1.75 -30.00 6.49
CA ASN A 5 1.63 -30.39 5.08
C ASN A 5 1.50 -29.13 4.22
N GLN A 6 2.02 -29.17 2.98
CA GLN A 6 1.97 -28.03 2.06
C GLN A 6 0.52 -27.55 1.84
N GLU A 7 -0.43 -28.48 1.75
CA GLU A 7 -1.87 -28.20 1.60
C GLU A 7 -2.45 -27.45 2.81
N GLN A 8 -2.03 -27.81 4.02
CA GLN A 8 -2.47 -27.12 5.24
C GLN A 8 -1.96 -25.68 5.28
N MET A 9 -0.73 -25.47 4.83
CA MET A 9 -0.13 -24.15 4.74
C MET A 9 -0.89 -23.27 3.73
N GLU A 10 -1.19 -23.81 2.55
CA GLU A 10 -1.94 -23.11 1.51
C GLU A 10 -3.38 -22.79 1.98
N ALA A 11 -4.05 -23.72 2.66
CA ALA A 11 -5.38 -23.49 3.22
C ALA A 11 -5.40 -22.38 4.30
N VAL A 12 -4.38 -22.34 5.18
CA VAL A 12 -4.26 -21.30 6.20
C VAL A 12 -4.02 -19.93 5.57
N VAL A 13 -3.18 -19.84 4.52
CA VAL A 13 -2.94 -18.59 3.80
C VAL A 13 -4.19 -18.12 3.03
N ALA A 14 -4.95 -19.03 2.43
CA ALA A 14 -6.20 -18.71 1.76
C ALA A 14 -7.25 -18.18 2.75
N SER A 15 -7.38 -18.79 3.93
CA SER A 15 -8.25 -18.32 5.01
C SER A 15 -7.83 -16.94 5.51
N TYR A 16 -6.53 -16.67 5.60
CA TYR A 16 -6.02 -15.34 5.93
C TYR A 16 -6.42 -14.30 4.87
N GLN A 17 -6.23 -14.60 3.59
CA GLN A 17 -6.56 -13.68 2.49
C GLN A 17 -8.06 -13.34 2.43
N SER A 18 -8.94 -14.27 2.77
CA SER A 18 -10.39 -14.01 2.82
C SER A 18 -10.84 -13.28 4.09
N SER A 19 -10.06 -13.33 5.17
CA SER A 19 -10.41 -12.72 6.46
C SER A 19 -10.35 -11.19 6.46
N GLY A 20 -9.52 -10.58 5.61
CA GLY A 20 -9.27 -9.13 5.62
C GLY A 20 -8.56 -8.61 6.87
N LEU A 21 -8.08 -9.50 7.74
CA LEU A 21 -7.40 -9.15 8.98
C LEU A 21 -5.92 -8.85 8.77
N THR A 22 -5.29 -8.20 9.74
CA THR A 22 -3.82 -8.13 9.77
C THR A 22 -3.24 -9.50 10.14
N GLN A 23 -1.99 -9.77 9.71
CA GLN A 23 -1.31 -11.04 10.04
C GLN A 23 -1.26 -11.30 11.56
N ARG A 24 -1.14 -10.23 12.36
CA ARG A 24 -1.10 -10.31 13.82
C ARG A 24 -2.43 -10.74 14.41
N GLU A 25 -3.53 -10.12 13.98
CA GLU A 25 -4.89 -10.46 14.45
C GLU A 25 -5.26 -11.89 14.08
N PHE A 26 -4.98 -12.28 12.84
CA PHE A 26 -5.20 -13.64 12.37
C PHE A 26 -4.41 -14.67 13.18
N CYS A 27 -3.12 -14.39 13.45
CA CYS A 27 -2.29 -15.28 14.27
C CYS A 27 -2.81 -15.40 15.72
N ILE A 28 -3.31 -14.32 16.30
CA ILE A 28 -3.89 -14.32 17.65
C ILE A 28 -5.16 -15.18 17.69
N GLN A 29 -6.08 -14.97 16.74
CA GLN A 29 -7.34 -15.72 16.68
C GLN A 29 -7.14 -17.22 16.46
N HIS A 30 -6.19 -17.59 15.60
CA HIS A 30 -5.92 -19.00 15.26
C HIS A 30 -4.84 -19.65 16.13
N SER A 31 -4.38 -18.97 17.20
CA SER A 31 -3.31 -19.45 18.09
C SER A 31 -2.04 -19.87 17.33
N LEU A 32 -1.71 -19.13 16.26
CA LEU A 32 -0.54 -19.36 15.42
C LEU A 32 0.60 -18.44 15.84
N LYS A 33 1.83 -18.95 15.76
CA LYS A 33 3.02 -18.14 15.95
C LYS A 33 3.25 -17.29 14.71
N LEU A 34 3.29 -15.97 14.89
CA LEU A 34 3.53 -15.00 13.80
C LEU A 34 4.76 -15.34 12.94
N PRO A 35 5.93 -15.72 13.48
CA PRO A 35 7.08 -16.09 12.65
C PRO A 35 6.81 -17.30 11.75
N THR A 36 6.08 -18.29 12.25
CA THR A 36 5.71 -19.49 11.50
C THR A 36 4.76 -19.14 10.36
N PHE A 37 3.73 -18.35 10.67
CA PHE A 37 2.77 -17.90 9.67
C PHE A 37 3.41 -16.99 8.60
N SER A 38 4.31 -16.08 8.98
CA SER A 38 5.03 -15.22 8.04
C SER A 38 5.91 -16.03 7.07
N TYR A 39 6.59 -17.06 7.58
CA TYR A 39 7.35 -17.99 6.73
C TYR A 39 6.43 -18.72 5.74
N TRP A 40 5.29 -19.21 6.20
CA TRP A 40 4.28 -19.87 5.37
C TRP A 40 3.73 -18.96 4.28
N TYR A 41 3.32 -17.74 4.64
CA TYR A 41 2.83 -16.72 3.73
C TYR A 41 3.82 -16.44 2.61
N ARG A 42 5.09 -16.15 2.98
CA ARG A 42 6.15 -15.90 1.99
C ARG A 42 6.38 -17.09 1.07
N LYS A 43 6.36 -18.31 1.60
CA LYS A 43 6.56 -19.54 0.82
C LYS A 43 5.42 -19.79 -0.17
N VAL A 44 4.17 -19.49 0.21
CA VAL A 44 3.00 -19.62 -0.68
C VAL A 44 3.01 -18.52 -1.74
N CYS A 45 3.22 -17.26 -1.38
CA CYS A 45 3.25 -16.14 -2.32
C CYS A 45 4.39 -16.26 -3.35
N ALA A 46 5.58 -16.71 -2.93
CA ALA A 46 6.70 -16.91 -3.85
C ALA A 46 6.49 -18.05 -4.87
N LYS A 47 5.50 -18.93 -4.65
CA LYS A 47 5.13 -19.99 -5.60
C LYS A 47 4.13 -19.48 -6.64
N THR A 48 3.25 -18.56 -6.26
CA THR A 48 2.27 -17.92 -7.15
C THR A 48 2.87 -16.79 -7.98
N GLU A 49 3.82 -16.05 -7.42
CA GLU A 49 4.55 -15.01 -8.13
C GLU A 49 5.84 -15.61 -8.68
N SER A 50 5.88 -15.88 -9.99
CA SER A 50 7.16 -15.94 -10.70
C SER A 50 7.84 -14.60 -10.43
N VAL A 51 8.82 -14.60 -9.53
CA VAL A 51 9.44 -13.40 -8.99
C VAL A 51 10.03 -12.55 -10.11
N THR A 52 9.25 -11.64 -10.66
CA THR A 52 9.76 -10.42 -11.26
C THR A 52 10.08 -9.51 -10.08
N SER A 53 11.25 -9.76 -9.48
CA SER A 53 11.92 -8.81 -8.62
C SER A 53 12.10 -7.52 -9.42
N GLY A 54 11.23 -6.54 -9.22
CA GLY A 54 11.28 -5.30 -9.93
C GLY A 54 10.19 -4.37 -9.45
N PHE A 55 10.56 -3.11 -9.31
CA PHE A 55 9.69 -1.96 -9.04
C PHE A 55 8.25 -2.16 -9.52
N THR A 56 7.28 -1.87 -8.66
CA THR A 56 5.88 -1.75 -9.05
C THR A 56 5.65 -0.35 -9.62
N GLU A 57 4.90 -0.25 -10.71
CA GLU A 57 4.55 1.03 -11.32
C GLU A 57 3.66 1.82 -10.35
N VAL A 58 4.15 2.97 -9.88
CA VAL A 58 3.33 3.91 -9.12
C VAL A 58 2.58 4.77 -10.13
N THR A 59 1.33 4.40 -10.43
CA THR A 59 0.43 5.31 -11.12
C THR A 59 0.12 6.46 -10.16
N SER A 60 0.85 7.57 -10.28
CA SER A 60 0.47 8.79 -9.57
C SER A 60 -0.94 9.15 -10.05
N PRO A 61 -1.91 9.37 -9.14
CA PRO A 61 -3.13 10.07 -9.55
C PRO A 61 -2.65 11.37 -10.17
N VAL A 62 -2.89 11.54 -11.47
CA VAL A 62 -2.67 12.80 -12.17
C VAL A 62 -3.64 13.77 -11.50
N HIS A 63 -3.20 14.39 -10.41
CA HIS A 63 -3.92 15.46 -9.78
C HIS A 63 -3.96 16.58 -10.80
N SER A 64 -5.17 16.77 -11.31
CA SER A 64 -5.61 17.75 -12.29
C SER A 64 -4.69 18.95 -12.43
N ALA A 65 -4.36 19.24 -13.70
CA ALA A 65 -3.55 20.33 -14.23
C ALA A 65 -4.00 21.73 -13.74
N GLY A 66 -3.74 22.02 -12.47
CA GLY A 66 -3.89 23.32 -11.86
C GLY A 66 -2.52 23.95 -11.62
N LEU A 67 -2.47 25.27 -11.68
CA LEU A 67 -1.26 26.03 -11.41
C LEU A 67 -0.93 26.05 -9.91
N GLU A 68 0.37 26.13 -9.60
CA GLU A 68 0.91 26.31 -8.26
C GLU A 68 1.60 27.68 -8.18
N VAL A 69 1.33 28.42 -7.10
CA VAL A 69 1.98 29.72 -6.81
C VAL A 69 2.72 29.61 -5.49
N ILE A 70 3.99 29.99 -5.51
CA ILE A 70 4.89 29.99 -4.35
C ILE A 70 5.23 31.44 -4.02
N PHE A 71 4.87 31.88 -2.82
CA PHE A 71 5.17 33.22 -2.32
C PHE A 71 6.52 33.24 -1.56
N PRO A 72 7.25 34.38 -1.55
CA PRO A 72 8.52 34.52 -0.84
C PRO A 72 8.45 34.26 0.67
N ASN A 73 7.26 34.39 1.27
CA ASN A 73 7.01 34.08 2.68
C ASN A 73 6.83 32.56 2.96
N GLY A 74 6.97 31.70 1.95
CA GLY A 74 6.81 30.25 2.06
C GLY A 74 5.37 29.76 1.89
N THR A 75 4.41 30.64 1.57
CA THR A 75 3.03 30.24 1.30
C THR A 75 2.93 29.59 -0.07
N ILE A 76 2.27 28.44 -0.16
CA ILE A 76 2.10 27.68 -1.40
C ILE A 76 0.60 27.48 -1.65
N ILE A 77 0.13 27.90 -2.83
CA ILE A 77 -1.27 27.72 -3.27
C ILE A 77 -1.27 26.78 -4.46
N ARG A 78 -2.10 25.72 -4.42
CA ARG A 78 -2.17 24.66 -5.45
C ARG A 78 -3.59 24.54 -6.01
N GLY A 79 -3.70 23.98 -7.22
CA GLY A 79 -5.00 23.67 -7.84
C GLY A 79 -5.70 24.90 -8.43
N ILE A 80 -4.93 25.91 -8.85
CA ILE A 80 -5.49 27.11 -9.43
C ILE A 80 -5.83 26.86 -10.90
N HIS A 81 -7.12 26.95 -11.23
CA HIS A 81 -7.60 26.84 -12.61
C HIS A 81 -7.84 28.20 -13.26
N ASP A 82 -7.95 29.27 -12.46
CA ASP A 82 -8.20 30.64 -12.92
C ASP A 82 -7.13 31.61 -12.41
N LEU A 83 -6.38 32.17 -13.35
CA LEU A 83 -5.30 33.14 -13.11
C LEU A 83 -5.82 34.48 -12.57
N SER A 84 -7.10 34.79 -12.73
CA SER A 84 -7.72 36.04 -12.27
C SER A 84 -7.71 36.15 -10.74
N VAL A 85 -7.77 35.00 -10.05
CA VAL A 85 -7.67 34.92 -8.58
C VAL A 85 -6.27 35.33 -8.10
N ILE A 86 -5.23 34.96 -8.85
CA ILE A 86 -3.84 35.34 -8.53
C ILE A 86 -3.66 36.85 -8.66
N GLN A 87 -4.28 37.48 -9.67
CA GLN A 87 -4.20 38.94 -9.83
C GLN A 87 -4.81 39.72 -8.66
N GLN A 88 -5.83 39.17 -7.97
CA GLN A 88 -6.38 39.80 -6.77
C GLN A 88 -5.42 39.73 -5.57
N LEU A 89 -4.53 38.74 -5.52
CA LEU A 89 -3.54 38.57 -4.45
C LEU A 89 -2.29 39.44 -4.64
N ILE A 90 -2.06 39.94 -5.87
CA ILE A 90 -0.89 40.76 -6.23
C ILE A 90 -1.21 42.26 -6.18
N LYS A 91 -2.49 42.65 -6.20
CA LYS A 91 -2.88 44.05 -6.04
C LYS A 91 -2.83 44.45 -4.56
N TRP A 92 -1.71 45.04 -4.18
CA TRP A 92 -1.57 45.90 -3.01
C TRP A 92 -1.86 47.34 -3.39
#